data_AF-A0A0B2V936-F1
#
_entry.id   AF-A0A0B2V936-F1
#
_cell.length_a   1.000
_cell.length_b   1.000
_cell.length_c   1.000
_cell.angle_alpha   90.00
_cell.angle_beta   90.00
_cell.angle_gamma   90.00
#
_symmetry.space_group_name_H-M   'P 1'
#
loop_
_entity.id
_entity.type
_entity.pdbx_description
1 polymer ?
#
loop_
_entity_poly.entity_id
_entity_poly.type
_entity_poly.pdbx_seq_one_letter_code
_entity_poly.pdbx_strand_id
1 'polypeptide(L)'
;MFVVCSMFDVGGQRDERRKWIQCFNDVTAIIFVCASSSYNLVLWEDATQNRLKESLALFKNIWNNRWLKTISVILFLNKQDLLAEKIKSKRHLLETYFPEFANYQLPADATYDASDDPAVVRAKYFIRGEFLRISTAAGDGRHHCYPHFTCAVDTENIRRVFNDCRDIIQRIHLRQYELLRSGHGEHPSGVQRLQGHNPTYPSASVRAVAQWTRRTSVGCSTTAGT
;
A
#
# COMPACT_ATOMS: atom_id res chain seq x y z
N MET A 1 20.92 -1.91 -13.22
CA MET A 1 20.57 -1.85 -11.78
C MET A 1 19.73 -3.07 -11.46
N PHE A 2 20.29 -4.03 -10.72
CA PHE A 2 19.53 -5.17 -10.23
C PHE A 2 18.87 -4.77 -8.90
N VAL A 3 17.54 -4.92 -8.81
CA VAL A 3 16.78 -4.66 -7.57
C VAL A 3 16.48 -6.01 -6.94
N VAL A 4 17.00 -6.24 -5.74
CA VAL A 4 16.70 -7.46 -4.96
C VAL A 4 15.59 -7.10 -3.97
N CYS A 5 14.44 -7.75 -4.10
CA CYS A 5 13.30 -7.52 -3.21
C CYS A 5 13.30 -8.56 -2.09
N SER A 6 13.33 -8.09 -0.84
CA SER A 6 13.29 -8.93 0.36
C SER A 6 11.98 -8.66 1.10
N MET A 7 10.95 -9.45 0.88
CA MET A 7 9.64 -9.22 1.52
C MET A 7 9.58 -9.83 2.93
N PHE A 8 9.05 -9.08 3.89
CA PHE A 8 8.84 -9.51 5.27
C PHE A 8 7.34 -9.51 5.58
N ASP A 9 6.77 -10.68 5.79
CA ASP A 9 5.37 -10.80 6.19
C ASP A 9 5.22 -10.55 7.70
N VAL A 10 4.24 -9.73 8.10
CA VAL A 10 3.94 -9.48 9.50
C VAL A 10 2.48 -9.79 9.78
N GLY A 11 2.21 -10.33 10.97
CA GLY A 11 0.84 -10.57 11.40
C GLY A 11 0.02 -9.27 11.45
N GLY A 12 -1.13 -9.25 10.79
CA GLY A 12 -2.04 -8.08 10.76
C GLY A 12 -2.99 -7.96 11.97
N GLN A 13 -3.08 -8.99 12.79
CA GLN A 13 -3.90 -9.04 14.00
C GLN A 13 -3.38 -8.06 15.05
N ARG A 14 -4.28 -7.50 15.88
CA ARG A 14 -3.93 -6.44 16.83
C ARG A 14 -2.75 -6.80 17.75
N ASP A 15 -2.68 -8.05 18.20
CA ASP A 15 -1.63 -8.52 19.11
C ASP A 15 -0.26 -8.67 18.44
N GLU A 16 -0.23 -8.90 17.13
CA GLU A 16 1.01 -9.04 16.35
C GLU A 16 1.62 -7.68 15.99
N ARG A 17 0.83 -6.59 16.02
CA ARG A 17 1.28 -5.23 15.62
C ARG A 17 2.39 -4.68 16.50
N ARG A 18 2.50 -5.12 17.76
CA ARG A 18 3.58 -4.69 18.67
C ARG A 18 4.96 -5.13 18.18
N LYS A 19 5.04 -6.17 17.36
CA LYS A 19 6.28 -6.73 16.81
C LYS A 19 6.78 -5.98 15.56
N TRP A 20 5.92 -5.18 14.92
CA TRP A 20 6.23 -4.52 13.65
C TRP A 20 7.43 -3.56 13.74
N ILE A 21 7.64 -2.96 14.90
CA ILE A 21 8.79 -2.06 15.13
C ILE A 21 10.14 -2.74 14.90
N GLN A 22 10.22 -4.06 15.07
CA GLN A 22 11.44 -4.84 14.86
C GLN A 22 11.78 -5.01 13.37
N CYS A 23 10.83 -4.76 12.47
CA CYS A 23 10.98 -4.93 11.03
C CYS A 23 11.18 -3.61 10.27
N PHE A 24 11.19 -2.46 10.96
CA PHE A 24 11.21 -1.13 10.32
C PHE A 24 12.61 -0.56 10.04
N ASN A 25 13.69 -1.28 10.37
CA ASN A 25 15.04 -0.86 9.99
C ASN A 25 15.32 -1.16 8.51
N ASP A 26 15.77 -0.15 7.78
CA ASP A 26 16.18 -0.19 6.37
C ASP A 26 15.10 -0.66 5.38
N VAL A 27 13.85 -0.24 5.61
CA VAL A 27 12.74 -0.47 4.67
C VAL A 27 12.72 0.56 3.55
N THR A 28 12.60 0.13 2.29
CA THR A 28 12.44 1.03 1.14
C THR A 28 10.99 1.49 0.97
N ALA A 29 10.04 0.59 1.21
CA ALA A 29 8.62 0.83 1.02
C ALA A 29 7.79 -0.13 1.90
N ILE A 30 6.57 0.26 2.26
CA ILE A 30 5.62 -0.62 2.96
C ILE A 30 4.60 -1.13 1.94
N ILE A 31 4.23 -2.42 2.00
CA ILE A 31 3.11 -2.96 1.20
C ILE A 31 1.89 -3.09 2.10
N PHE A 32 1.06 -2.06 2.14
CA PHE A 32 -0.17 -2.11 2.91
C PHE A 32 -1.24 -2.88 2.14
N VAL A 33 -1.77 -3.97 2.70
CA VAL A 33 -2.83 -4.76 2.05
C VAL A 33 -4.16 -4.57 2.78
N CYS A 34 -5.15 -4.08 2.05
CA CYS A 34 -6.52 -3.93 2.49
C CYS A 34 -7.41 -4.98 1.81
N ALA A 35 -8.29 -5.64 2.56
CA ALA A 35 -9.32 -6.50 2.00
C ALA A 35 -10.57 -5.66 1.65
N SER A 36 -10.63 -5.11 0.44
CA SER A 36 -11.67 -4.16 0.00
C SER A 36 -13.09 -4.72 0.12
N SER A 37 -13.26 -6.03 -0.07
CA SER A 37 -14.55 -6.70 0.08
C SER A 37 -15.06 -6.79 1.53
N SER A 38 -14.29 -6.39 2.55
CA SER A 38 -14.67 -6.52 3.97
C SER A 38 -15.49 -5.33 4.51
N TYR A 39 -16.02 -4.47 3.64
CA TYR A 39 -16.75 -3.26 4.04
C TYR A 39 -18.01 -3.52 4.89
N ASN A 40 -18.59 -4.72 4.82
CA ASN A 40 -19.76 -5.12 5.60
C ASN A 40 -19.43 -6.11 6.75
N LEU A 41 -18.15 -6.36 7.02
CA LEU A 41 -17.70 -7.33 8.03
C LEU A 41 -17.17 -6.62 9.27
N VAL A 42 -17.23 -7.32 10.40
CA VAL A 42 -16.62 -6.91 11.68
C VAL A 42 -15.35 -7.72 11.98
N LEU A 43 -14.45 -7.18 12.82
CA LEU A 43 -13.25 -7.89 13.26
C LEU A 43 -13.63 -9.16 14.03
N TRP A 44 -12.76 -10.16 14.02
CA TRP A 44 -12.98 -11.37 14.82
C TRP A 44 -12.64 -11.10 16.29
N GLU A 45 -11.67 -10.22 16.55
CA GLU A 45 -11.26 -9.77 17.88
C GLU A 45 -12.30 -8.83 18.53
N ASP A 46 -13.14 -8.18 17.71
CA ASP A 46 -14.02 -7.10 18.13
C ASP A 46 -15.23 -6.98 17.18
N ALA A 47 -16.34 -7.57 17.60
CA ALA A 47 -17.58 -7.62 16.81
C ALA A 47 -18.26 -6.26 16.64
N THR A 48 -17.78 -5.20 17.30
CA THR A 48 -18.31 -3.84 17.14
C THR A 48 -17.57 -3.06 16.06
N GLN A 49 -16.37 -3.51 15.67
CA GLN A 49 -15.47 -2.77 14.80
C GLN A 49 -15.54 -3.28 13.35
N ASN A 50 -15.92 -2.39 12.43
CA ASN A 50 -15.92 -2.69 11.00
C ASN A 50 -14.49 -2.89 10.46
N ARG A 51 -14.27 -3.94 9.65
CA ARG A 51 -12.95 -4.30 9.13
C ARG A 51 -12.32 -3.25 8.22
N LEU A 52 -13.11 -2.64 7.34
CA LEU A 52 -12.59 -1.63 6.41
C LEU A 52 -12.28 -0.33 7.16
N LYS A 53 -13.11 0.07 8.13
CA LYS A 53 -12.83 1.22 9.01
C LYS A 53 -11.58 1.01 9.86
N GLU A 54 -11.39 -0.18 10.42
CA GLU A 54 -10.13 -0.53 11.11
C GLU A 54 -8.92 -0.43 10.18
N SER A 55 -9.05 -0.92 8.93
CA SER A 55 -7.97 -0.84 7.94
C SER A 55 -7.60 0.61 7.61
N LEU A 56 -8.58 1.49 7.45
CA LEU A 56 -8.36 2.94 7.26
C LEU A 56 -7.68 3.58 8.48
N ALA A 57 -8.13 3.24 9.70
CA ALA A 57 -7.53 3.75 10.94
C ALA A 57 -6.07 3.30 11.09
N LEU A 58 -5.78 2.04 10.77
CA LEU A 58 -4.43 1.50 10.80
C LEU A 58 -3.54 2.13 9.75
N PHE A 59 -4.03 2.32 8.51
CA PHE A 59 -3.30 3.02 7.46
C PHE A 59 -2.96 4.45 7.88
N LYS A 60 -3.92 5.17 8.48
CA LYS A 60 -3.67 6.51 9.05
C LYS A 60 -2.57 6.51 10.10
N ASN A 61 -2.52 5.49 10.96
CA ASN A 61 -1.48 5.37 11.98
C ASN A 61 -0.11 5.09 11.37
N ILE A 62 -0.03 4.24 10.34
CA ILE A 62 1.22 3.96 9.61
C ILE A 62 1.70 5.21 8.88
N TRP A 63 0.81 5.85 8.12
CA TRP A 63 1.11 7.05 7.33
C TRP A 63 1.65 8.19 8.18
N ASN A 64 1.04 8.42 9.35
CA ASN A 64 1.44 9.50 10.26
C ASN A 64 2.52 9.09 11.26
N ASN A 65 3.04 7.86 11.19
CA ASN A 65 4.05 7.38 12.12
C ASN A 65 5.36 8.18 11.94
N ARG A 66 5.86 8.81 13.02
CA ARG A 66 7.08 9.62 12.99
C ARG A 66 8.30 8.89 12.44
N TRP A 67 8.37 7.57 12.63
CA TRP A 67 9.46 6.71 12.17
C TRP A 67 9.33 6.33 10.69
N LEU A 68 8.16 6.56 10.08
CA LEU A 68 7.84 6.17 8.69
C LEU A 68 7.57 7.38 7.77
N LYS A 69 7.84 8.61 8.24
CA LYS A 69 7.56 9.87 7.52
C LYS A 69 8.23 10.02 6.15
N THR A 70 9.23 9.21 5.84
CA THR A 70 9.92 9.20 4.54
C THR A 70 9.68 7.92 3.75
N ILE A 71 8.97 6.95 4.33
CA ILE A 71 8.74 5.64 3.73
C ILE A 71 7.46 5.69 2.92
N SER A 72 7.57 5.40 1.63
CA SER A 72 6.40 5.33 0.73
C SER A 72 5.62 4.04 0.95
N VAL A 73 4.32 4.09 0.64
CA VAL A 73 3.40 2.97 0.83
C VAL A 73 2.86 2.52 -0.51
N ILE A 74 3.08 1.26 -0.84
CA ILE A 74 2.38 0.55 -1.92
C ILE A 74 1.10 -0.01 -1.31
N LEU A 75 -0.06 0.46 -1.77
CA LEU A 75 -1.36 0.11 -1.23
C LEU A 75 -2.03 -0.93 -2.14
N PHE A 76 -2.21 -2.14 -1.63
CA PHE A 76 -2.97 -3.19 -2.29
C PHE A 76 -4.41 -3.20 -1.79
N LEU A 77 -5.32 -2.78 -2.65
CA LEU A 77 -6.76 -2.94 -2.50
C LEU A 77 -7.13 -4.32 -3.02
N ASN A 78 -6.97 -5.33 -2.16
CA ASN A 78 -7.09 -6.75 -2.50
C ASN A 78 -8.55 -7.24 -2.40
N LYS A 79 -8.79 -8.43 -2.94
CA LYS A 79 -10.09 -9.11 -3.01
C LYS A 79 -11.10 -8.37 -3.89
N GLN A 80 -10.63 -7.83 -5.03
CA GLN A 80 -11.48 -7.13 -6.00
C GLN A 80 -12.52 -8.06 -6.63
N ASP A 81 -12.21 -9.34 -6.79
CA ASP A 81 -13.13 -10.41 -7.15
C ASP A 81 -14.35 -10.47 -6.20
N LEU A 82 -14.08 -10.59 -4.90
CA LEU A 82 -15.12 -10.66 -3.87
C LEU A 82 -15.85 -9.32 -3.69
N LEU A 83 -15.18 -8.19 -3.94
CA LEU A 83 -15.83 -6.88 -3.94
C LEU A 83 -16.84 -6.81 -5.08
N ALA A 84 -16.44 -7.22 -6.29
CA ALA A 84 -17.30 -7.21 -7.47
C ALA A 84 -18.55 -8.07 -7.28
N GLU A 85 -18.39 -9.30 -6.79
CA GLU A 85 -19.51 -10.19 -6.46
C GLU A 85 -20.48 -9.55 -5.46
N LYS A 86 -19.94 -8.94 -4.40
CA LYS A 86 -20.77 -8.37 -3.33
C LYS A 86 -21.54 -7.14 -3.78
N ILE A 87 -20.92 -6.24 -4.53
CA ILE A 87 -21.58 -5.07 -5.11
C ILE A 87 -22.68 -5.51 -6.09
N LYS A 88 -22.40 -6.47 -6.97
CA LYS A 88 -23.39 -7.01 -7.93
C LYS A 88 -24.57 -7.70 -7.24
N SER A 89 -24.32 -8.36 -6.11
CA SER A 89 -25.37 -9.06 -5.35
C SER A 89 -26.44 -8.13 -4.76
N LYS A 90 -26.09 -6.85 -4.53
CA LYS A 90 -26.94 -5.83 -3.86
C LYS A 90 -27.48 -6.23 -2.48
N ARG A 91 -26.98 -7.31 -1.86
CA ARG A 91 -27.41 -7.78 -0.53
C ARG A 91 -26.91 -6.89 0.60
N HIS A 92 -25.73 -6.31 0.43
CA HIS A 92 -25.08 -5.43 1.39
C HIS A 92 -24.63 -4.16 0.68
N LEU A 93 -25.50 -3.14 0.72
CA LEU A 93 -25.26 -1.84 0.12
C LEU A 93 -24.09 -1.15 0.82
N LEU A 94 -23.16 -0.58 0.04
CA LEU A 94 -21.93 0.02 0.57
C LEU A 94 -22.25 1.28 1.39
N GLU A 95 -23.25 2.05 0.94
CA GLU A 95 -23.78 3.25 1.59
C GLU A 95 -24.37 2.99 2.98
N THR A 96 -24.78 1.76 3.29
CA THR A 96 -25.22 1.41 4.65
C THR A 96 -24.06 1.47 5.66
N TYR A 97 -22.83 1.22 5.20
CA TYR A 97 -21.64 1.18 6.06
C TYR A 97 -20.78 2.45 5.93
N PHE A 98 -20.82 3.06 4.74
CA PHE A 98 -20.11 4.27 4.34
C PHE A 98 -21.09 5.25 3.65
N PRO A 99 -21.87 6.02 4.41
CA PRO A 99 -22.92 6.91 3.88
C PRO A 99 -22.43 7.88 2.79
N GLU A 100 -21.18 8.32 2.87
CA GLU A 100 -20.51 9.17 1.88
C GLU A 100 -20.44 8.54 0.48
N PHE A 101 -20.56 7.22 0.37
CA PHE A 101 -20.62 6.53 -0.92
C PHE A 101 -21.87 6.90 -1.72
N ALA A 102 -22.98 7.31 -1.09
CA ALA A 102 -24.21 7.66 -1.80
C ALA A 102 -23.97 8.76 -2.83
N ASN A 103 -23.17 9.77 -2.48
CA ASN A 103 -22.89 10.94 -3.33
C ASN A 103 -21.53 10.87 -4.04
N TYR A 104 -20.82 9.75 -3.94
CA TYR A 104 -19.49 9.63 -4.53
C TYR A 104 -19.53 9.68 -6.07
N GLN A 105 -18.62 10.45 -6.66
CA GLN A 105 -18.39 10.49 -8.10
C GLN A 105 -17.00 9.96 -8.42
N LEU A 106 -16.86 9.34 -9.59
CA LEU A 106 -15.57 8.83 -10.04
C LEU A 106 -14.57 10.00 -10.21
N PRO A 107 -13.31 9.81 -9.79
CA PRO A 107 -12.29 10.82 -9.98
C PRO A 107 -11.90 10.88 -11.45
N ALA A 108 -11.37 12.03 -11.88
CA ALA A 108 -10.95 12.25 -13.27
C ALA A 108 -9.82 11.31 -13.73
N ASP A 109 -9.03 10.79 -12.78
CA ASP A 109 -7.95 9.83 -13.05
C ASP A 109 -8.40 8.36 -13.03
N ALA A 110 -9.72 8.10 -12.95
CA ALA A 110 -10.25 6.76 -13.00
C ALA A 110 -10.02 6.14 -14.38
N THR A 111 -9.38 4.97 -14.40
CA THR A 111 -9.09 4.17 -15.58
C THR A 111 -9.76 2.81 -15.41
N TYR A 112 -10.62 2.47 -16.36
CA TYR A 112 -11.40 1.24 -16.36
C TYR A 112 -11.84 0.92 -17.78
N ASP A 113 -12.05 -0.37 -18.05
CA ASP A 113 -12.51 -0.81 -19.37
C ASP A 113 -13.99 -0.51 -19.56
N ALA A 114 -14.43 -0.26 -20.79
CA ALA A 114 -15.84 -0.05 -21.10
C ALA A 114 -16.72 -1.28 -20.77
N SER A 115 -16.10 -2.46 -20.64
CA SER A 115 -16.76 -3.71 -20.23
C SER A 115 -16.92 -3.84 -18.70
N ASP A 116 -16.26 -3.00 -17.91
CA ASP A 116 -16.37 -3.06 -16.45
C ASP A 116 -17.76 -2.62 -15.98
N ASP A 117 -18.25 -3.25 -14.92
CA ASP A 117 -19.51 -2.87 -14.27
C ASP A 117 -19.34 -1.49 -13.58
N PRO A 118 -20.12 -0.46 -13.97
CA PRO A 118 -19.96 0.89 -13.42
C PRO A 118 -20.12 0.97 -11.90
N ALA A 119 -20.97 0.12 -11.30
CA ALA A 119 -21.16 0.10 -9.85
C ALA A 119 -19.93 -0.47 -9.13
N VAL A 120 -19.29 -1.50 -9.71
CA VAL A 120 -18.05 -2.07 -9.20
C VAL A 120 -16.89 -1.08 -9.34
N VAL A 121 -16.79 -0.40 -10.48
CA VAL A 121 -15.78 0.66 -10.69
C VAL A 121 -15.96 1.76 -9.65
N ARG A 122 -17.18 2.26 -9.47
CA ARG A 122 -17.49 3.28 -8.47
C ARG A 122 -17.11 2.83 -7.06
N ALA A 123 -17.43 1.58 -6.68
CA ALA A 123 -17.10 1.04 -5.37
C ALA A 123 -15.58 0.90 -5.14
N LYS A 124 -14.83 0.33 -6.09
CA LYS A 124 -13.36 0.18 -5.94
C LYS A 124 -12.67 1.54 -5.84
N TYR A 125 -13.08 2.51 -6.65
CA TYR A 125 -12.53 3.86 -6.62
C TYR A 125 -12.92 4.66 -5.38
N PHE A 126 -14.12 4.46 -4.84
CA PHE A 126 -14.50 5.03 -3.55
C PHE A 126 -13.55 4.56 -2.44
N ILE A 127 -13.34 3.25 -2.33
CA ILE A 127 -12.43 2.68 -1.33
C ILE A 127 -11.00 3.22 -1.53
N ARG A 128 -10.51 3.29 -2.78
CA ARG A 128 -9.23 3.95 -3.09
C ARG A 128 -9.19 5.39 -2.58
N GLY A 129 -10.25 6.16 -2.83
CA GLY A 129 -10.39 7.55 -2.42
C GLY A 129 -10.26 7.73 -0.90
N GLU A 130 -10.86 6.84 -0.11
CA GLU A 130 -10.76 6.89 1.35
C GLU A 130 -9.33 6.73 1.87
N PHE A 131 -8.53 5.85 1.27
CA PHE A 131 -7.10 5.75 1.60
C PHE A 131 -6.30 6.94 1.09
N LEU A 132 -6.56 7.38 -0.15
CA LEU A 132 -5.83 8.50 -0.74
C LEU A 132 -6.06 9.81 0.02
N ARG A 133 -7.28 10.04 0.51
CA ARG A 133 -7.63 11.18 1.37
C ARG A 133 -6.77 11.25 2.63
N ILE A 134 -6.40 10.10 3.20
CA ILE A 134 -5.47 10.04 4.33
C ILE A 134 -4.07 10.44 3.88
N SER A 135 -3.61 9.90 2.74
CA SER A 135 -2.24 10.12 2.27
C SER A 135 -1.98 11.55 1.78
N THR A 136 -2.98 12.22 1.20
CA THR A 136 -2.83 13.58 0.66
C THR A 136 -3.02 14.67 1.70
N ALA A 137 -3.60 14.36 2.87
CA ALA A 137 -3.86 15.34 3.92
C ALA A 137 -2.59 15.94 4.55
N ALA A 138 -1.46 15.21 4.56
CA ALA A 138 -0.24 15.61 5.25
C ALA A 138 0.71 16.50 4.41
N GLY A 139 0.52 16.57 3.09
CA GLY A 139 1.07 17.60 2.19
C GLY A 139 2.59 17.80 2.09
N ASP A 140 3.42 17.08 2.85
CA ASP A 140 4.86 17.36 2.91
C ASP A 140 5.66 16.80 1.72
N GLY A 141 5.00 16.03 0.84
CA GLY A 141 5.58 15.40 -0.36
C GLY A 141 6.70 14.41 -0.05
N ARG A 142 6.97 14.07 1.22
CA ARG A 142 8.16 13.29 1.61
C ARG A 142 8.04 11.83 1.25
N HIS A 143 6.83 11.30 1.23
CA HIS A 143 6.51 9.95 0.79
C HIS A 143 5.23 9.95 -0.06
N HIS A 144 5.01 8.86 -0.79
CA HIS A 144 3.88 8.73 -1.71
C HIS A 144 3.11 7.44 -1.44
N CYS A 145 1.83 7.43 -1.81
CA CYS A 145 0.97 6.26 -1.79
C CYS A 145 0.76 5.76 -3.23
N TYR A 146 1.02 4.48 -3.49
CA TYR A 146 0.90 3.83 -4.80
C TYR A 146 -0.24 2.80 -4.75
N PRO A 147 -1.50 3.18 -5.07
CA PRO A 147 -2.64 2.28 -4.99
C PRO A 147 -2.73 1.32 -6.17
N HIS A 148 -2.97 0.04 -5.88
CA HIS A 148 -3.22 -1.02 -6.85
C HIS A 148 -4.48 -1.80 -6.49
N PHE A 149 -5.33 -2.03 -7.48
CA PHE A 149 -6.44 -2.98 -7.38
C PHE A 149 -5.89 -4.38 -7.65
N THR A 150 -6.04 -5.29 -6.70
CA THR A 150 -5.44 -6.64 -6.81
C THR A 150 -6.45 -7.73 -6.47
N CYS A 151 -6.25 -8.91 -7.06
CA CYS A 151 -6.87 -10.15 -6.60
C CYS A 151 -5.79 -11.22 -6.38
N ALA A 152 -6.13 -12.26 -5.62
CA ALA A 152 -5.18 -13.30 -5.23
C ALA A 152 -4.63 -14.11 -6.44
N VAL A 153 -5.35 -14.08 -7.57
CA VAL A 153 -4.96 -14.75 -8.82
C VAL A 153 -4.26 -13.82 -9.81
N ASP A 154 -4.07 -12.54 -9.47
CA ASP A 154 -3.40 -11.58 -10.34
C ASP A 154 -1.88 -11.81 -10.31
N THR A 155 -1.36 -12.41 -11.38
CA THR A 155 0.07 -12.70 -11.56
C THR A 155 0.92 -11.45 -11.79
N GLU A 156 0.29 -10.32 -12.14
CA GLU A 156 0.98 -9.06 -12.41
C GLU A 156 1.28 -8.25 -11.14
N ASN A 157 0.77 -8.68 -9.98
CA ASN A 157 1.01 -8.02 -8.69
C ASN A 157 2.49 -7.79 -8.43
N ILE A 158 3.32 -8.81 -8.63
CA ILE A 158 4.77 -8.73 -8.42
C ILE A 158 5.40 -7.69 -9.35
N ARG A 159 5.00 -7.66 -10.63
CA ARG A 159 5.49 -6.66 -11.60
C ARG A 159 5.12 -5.24 -11.18
N ARG A 160 3.90 -5.02 -10.67
CA ARG A 160 3.47 -3.71 -10.15
C ARG A 160 4.33 -3.27 -8.96
N VAL A 161 4.56 -4.15 -7.98
CA VAL A 161 5.47 -3.87 -6.85
C VAL A 161 6.85 -3.45 -7.34
N PHE A 162 7.44 -4.20 -8.28
CA PHE A 162 8.76 -3.89 -8.82
C PHE A 162 8.80 -2.51 -9.48
N ASN A 163 7.77 -2.14 -10.25
CA ASN A 163 7.69 -0.83 -10.90
C ASN A 163 7.58 0.31 -9.88
N ASP A 164 6.75 0.16 -8.85
CA ASP A 164 6.64 1.18 -7.80
C ASP A 164 7.94 1.32 -7.03
N CYS A 165 8.60 0.20 -6.69
CA CYS A 165 9.87 0.24 -6.01
C CYS A 165 10.93 0.97 -6.83
N ARG A 166 10.92 0.79 -8.16
CA ARG A 166 11.79 1.53 -9.06
C ARG A 166 11.51 3.03 -9.01
N ASP A 167 10.25 3.46 -9.07
CA ASP A 167 9.87 4.88 -8.96
C ASP A 167 10.27 5.46 -7.60
N ILE A 168 9.98 4.76 -6.51
CA ILE A 168 10.36 5.15 -5.14
C ILE A 168 11.87 5.37 -5.04
N ILE A 169 12.68 4.42 -5.52
CA ILE A 169 14.14 4.52 -5.48
C ILE A 169 14.62 5.69 -6.36
N GLN A 170 14.02 5.88 -7.54
CA GLN A 170 14.35 7.01 -8.41
C GLN A 170 14.05 8.36 -7.74
N ARG A 171 12.90 8.51 -7.10
CA ARG A 171 12.52 9.73 -6.37
C ARG A 171 13.44 10.00 -5.18
N ILE A 172 13.85 8.96 -4.45
CA ILE A 172 14.81 9.09 -3.36
C ILE A 172 16.13 9.66 -3.88
N HIS A 173 16.67 9.11 -4.98
CA HIS A 173 17.90 9.62 -5.59
C HIS A 173 17.75 11.06 -6.09
N LEU A 174 16.67 11.38 -6.80
CA LEU A 174 16.43 12.74 -7.32
C LEU A 174 16.36 13.78 -6.20
N ARG A 175 15.65 13.49 -5.10
CA ARG A 175 15.61 14.38 -3.93
C ARG A 175 16.99 14.59 -3.30
N GLN A 176 17.82 13.55 -3.22
CA GLN A 176 19.19 13.69 -2.71
C GLN A 176 20.01 14.64 -3.59
N TYR A 177 19.88 14.54 -4.92
CA TYR A 177 20.55 15.45 -5.85
C TYR A 177 20.07 16.91 -5.73
N GLU A 178 18.76 17.14 -5.56
CA GLU A 178 18.20 18.48 -5.36
C GLU A 178 18.71 19.13 -4.07
N LEU A 179 18.73 18.36 -2.97
CA LEU A 179 19.26 18.83 -1.68
C LEU A 179 20.76 19.18 -1.77
N LEU A 180 21.56 18.36 -2.46
CA LEU A 180 22.98 18.62 -2.70
C LEU A 180 23.22 19.90 -3.53
N ARG A 181 22.36 20.21 -4.50
CA ARG A 181 22.45 21.46 -5.28
C ARG A 181 22.02 22.68 -4.47
N SER A 182 20.99 22.55 -3.61
CA SER A 182 20.56 23.65 -2.74
C SER A 182 21.55 23.98 -1.63
N GLY A 183 22.43 23.04 -1.25
CA GLY A 183 23.49 23.24 -0.26
C GLY A 183 24.77 23.89 -0.80
N HIS A 184 24.96 23.94 -2.13
CA HIS A 184 26.13 24.55 -2.78
C HIS A 184 25.83 25.97 -3.32
N GLY A 185 25.22 26.80 -2.47
CA GLY A 185 24.99 28.23 -2.72
C GLY A 185 26.17 29.14 -2.34
N GLU A 186 27.24 28.62 -1.75
CA GLU A 186 28.49 29.38 -1.57
C GLU A 186 29.64 28.65 -2.29
N HIS A 187 30.20 29.33 -3.28
CA HIS A 187 31.41 28.93 -3.97
C HIS A 187 32.62 29.23 -3.07
N PRO A 188 33.52 28.26 -2.87
CA PRO A 188 34.94 28.57 -2.88
C PRO A 188 35.57 27.88 -4.09
N SER A 189 36.28 28.70 -4.85
CA SER A 189 37.25 28.30 -5.86
C SER A 189 38.32 27.37 -5.28
N GLY A 190 38.48 26.17 -5.85
CA GLY A 190 39.74 25.42 -5.80
C GLY A 190 39.66 23.94 -5.42
N VAL A 191 40.08 23.09 -6.39
CA VAL A 191 40.80 21.79 -6.22
C VAL A 191 39.96 20.65 -5.59
N GLN A 192 39.86 19.41 -6.07
CA GLN A 192 40.76 18.52 -6.82
C GLN A 192 39.94 17.34 -7.37
N ARG A 193 40.32 16.79 -8.53
CA ARG A 193 39.81 15.48 -8.98
C ARG A 193 40.24 14.40 -8.00
N LEU A 194 39.30 13.86 -7.22
CA LEU A 194 39.49 12.56 -6.58
C LEU A 194 39.12 11.46 -7.57
N GLN A 195 40.16 10.75 -8.02
CA GLN A 195 40.05 9.49 -8.73
C GLN A 195 39.45 8.42 -7.81
N GLY A 196 38.65 7.52 -8.40
CA GLY A 196 38.52 6.14 -7.94
C GLY A 196 37.79 5.92 -6.62
N HIS A 197 36.50 6.23 -6.56
CA HIS A 197 35.57 5.40 -5.82
C HIS A 197 34.58 4.81 -6.82
N ASN A 198 34.68 3.50 -7.03
CA ASN A 198 33.64 2.75 -7.71
C ASN A 198 32.36 2.98 -6.89
N PRO A 199 31.30 3.61 -7.41
CA PRO A 199 30.09 3.75 -6.65
C PRO A 199 29.55 2.34 -6.47
N THR A 200 29.78 1.75 -5.30
CA THR A 200 28.99 0.62 -4.84
C THR A 200 27.56 1.12 -4.82
N TYR A 201 26.82 0.87 -5.90
CA TYR A 201 25.40 1.11 -5.98
C TYR A 201 24.80 0.41 -4.76
N PRO A 202 24.13 1.12 -3.84
CA PRO A 202 23.50 0.46 -2.71
C PRO A 202 22.54 -0.58 -3.31
N SER A 203 22.72 -1.85 -2.95
CA SER A 203 21.72 -2.87 -3.29
C SER A 203 20.42 -2.41 -2.64
N ALA A 204 19.46 -1.97 -3.45
CA ALA A 204 18.16 -1.58 -2.93
C ALA A 204 17.45 -2.85 -2.47
N SER A 205 17.64 -3.19 -1.20
CA SER A 205 16.87 -4.21 -0.49
C SER A 205 15.47 -3.62 -0.27
N VAL A 206 14.53 -3.92 -1.16
CA VAL A 206 13.13 -3.55 -0.93
C VAL A 206 12.63 -4.42 0.21
N ARG A 207 12.57 -3.88 1.42
CA ARG A 207 11.90 -4.53 2.55
C ARG A 207 10.47 -4.06 2.64
N ALA A 208 9.55 -4.92 2.24
CA ALA A 208 8.12 -4.66 2.29
C ALA A 208 7.48 -5.35 3.50
N VAL A 209 6.67 -4.62 4.25
CA VAL A 209 5.82 -5.15 5.32
C VAL A 209 4.44 -5.40 4.74
N ALA A 210 4.03 -6.67 4.60
CA ALA A 210 2.71 -7.05 4.12
C ALA A 210 1.74 -7.28 5.29
N GLN A 211 0.54 -6.72 5.23
CA GLN A 211 -0.53 -7.03 6.20
C GLN A 211 -1.51 -8.04 5.61
N TRP A 212 -1.32 -9.34 5.81
CA TRP A 212 -2.36 -10.31 5.47
C TRP A 212 -3.42 -10.39 6.58
N THR A 213 -4.68 -10.07 6.25
CA THR A 213 -5.81 -10.62 7.01
C THR A 213 -5.87 -12.11 6.67
N ARG A 214 -5.37 -12.98 7.56
CA ARG A 214 -5.39 -14.45 7.37
C ARG A 214 -6.75 -14.90 6.82
N ARG A 215 -6.70 -15.84 5.87
CA ARG A 215 -7.84 -16.65 5.42
C ARG A 215 -8.63 -17.13 6.64
N THR A 216 -9.94 -16.93 6.61
CA THR A 216 -10.86 -17.91 7.20
C THR A 216 -10.63 -19.21 6.44
N SER A 217 -9.87 -20.13 7.03
CA SER A 217 -9.79 -21.51 6.56
C SER A 217 -11.15 -22.14 6.72
N VAL A 218 -11.89 -22.28 5.62
CA VAL A 218 -12.86 -23.37 5.49
C VAL A 218 -12.01 -24.63 5.44
N GLY A 219 -12.20 -25.51 6.41
CA GLY A 219 -11.46 -26.77 6.51
C GLY A 219 -11.67 -27.60 5.25
N CYS A 220 -10.57 -27.93 4.59
CA CYS A 220 -10.50 -29.08 3.72
C CYS A 220 -9.59 -30.07 4.42
N SER A 221 -10.20 -30.97 5.20
CA SER A 221 -9.56 -32.19 5.67
C SER A 221 -9.34 -33.07 4.46
N THR A 222 -8.13 -33.07 3.91
CA THR A 222 -7.66 -34.14 3.03
C THR A 222 -7.08 -35.22 3.92
N THR A 223 -7.86 -36.25 4.21
CA THR A 223 -7.33 -37.54 4.66
C THR A 223 -6.74 -38.25 3.44
N ALA A 224 -5.41 -38.29 3.37
CA ALA A 224 -4.65 -39.40 2.82
C ALA A 224 -3.91 -39.98 4.04
N GLY A 225 -3.90 -41.27 4.36
CA GLY A 225 -4.17 -42.46 3.59
C GLY A 225 -3.12 -43.47 4.05
N THR A 226 -3.57 -44.53 4.72
CA THR A 226 -2.99 -45.89 4.75
C THR A 226 -4.14 -46.84 4.96
#